data_AF-A0A368MVY6-F1
#
_entry.id   AF-A0A368MVY6-F1
#
_cell.length_a   1.000
_cell.length_b   1.000
_cell.length_c   1.000
_cell.angle_alpha   90.00
_cell.angle_beta   90.00
_cell.angle_gamma   90.00
#
_symmetry.space_group_name_H-M   'P 1'
#
loop_
_entity.id
_entity.type
_entity.pdbx_description
1 polymer ?
#
loop_
_entity_poly.entity_id
_entity_poly.type
_entity_poly.pdbx_seq_one_letter_code
_entity_poly.pdbx_strand_id
1 'polypeptide(L)'
;MLTDTVTNRKLNLKDGLFWTIAILVILTNMLFSLASVFEIYQISFTDIEKEYHWGAEPFPWYYENKMTYLTYTGSWTILFLTTLFFQVYFALKDNKTKELYSGLLFILLFATMLIVNGPID
;
A
#
# COMPACT_ATOMS: atom_id res chain seq x y z
N MET A 1 18.05 19.61 -49.99
CA MET A 1 18.18 20.02 -48.58
C MET A 1 16.92 19.58 -47.85
N LEU A 2 16.92 18.37 -47.30
CA LEU A 2 15.86 17.84 -46.44
C LEU A 2 16.55 17.48 -45.13
N THR A 3 16.86 18.50 -44.36
CA THR A 3 17.24 18.35 -42.95
C THR A 3 16.03 18.67 -42.10
N ASP A 4 15.94 17.95 -40.99
CA ASP A 4 15.12 18.26 -39.82
C ASP A 4 13.68 17.76 -39.87
N THR A 5 13.49 16.53 -39.39
CA THR A 5 12.67 16.24 -38.20
C THR A 5 12.77 14.75 -37.86
N VAL A 6 14.00 14.26 -37.63
CA VAL A 6 14.14 13.16 -36.69
C VAL A 6 13.88 13.79 -35.33
N THR A 7 12.62 13.76 -34.92
CA THR A 7 12.16 14.19 -33.61
C THR A 7 12.91 13.35 -32.60
N ASN A 8 14.06 13.86 -32.16
CA ASN A 8 14.77 13.39 -30.98
C ASN A 8 13.80 13.58 -29.81
N ARG A 9 12.91 12.60 -29.59
CA ARG A 9 12.47 12.25 -28.24
C ARG A 9 13.76 11.86 -27.53
N LYS A 10 14.51 12.85 -27.03
CA LYS A 10 15.31 12.65 -25.85
C LYS A 10 14.28 12.19 -24.83
N LEU A 11 14.17 10.87 -24.65
CA LEU A 11 13.48 10.29 -23.52
C LEU A 11 14.05 11.04 -22.33
N ASN A 12 13.24 11.89 -21.72
CA ASN A 12 13.65 12.62 -20.57
C ASN A 12 13.82 11.56 -19.48
N LEU A 13 15.03 11.06 -19.30
CA LEU A 13 15.35 9.92 -18.43
C LEU A 13 14.77 10.12 -17.02
N LYS A 14 14.66 11.39 -16.59
CA LYS A 14 14.01 11.82 -15.36
C LYS A 14 12.51 11.51 -15.31
N ASP A 15 11.78 11.77 -16.40
CA ASP A 15 10.36 11.45 -16.50
C ASP A 15 10.13 9.94 -16.58
N GLY A 16 10.98 9.21 -17.32
CA GLY A 16 10.91 7.75 -17.37
C GLY A 16 11.19 7.09 -16.01
N LEU A 17 12.19 7.59 -15.28
CA LEU A 17 12.52 7.12 -13.93
C LEU A 17 11.38 7.42 -12.94
N PHE A 18 10.80 8.62 -12.98
CA PHE A 18 9.67 9.00 -12.12
C PHE A 18 8.49 8.03 -12.30
N TRP A 19 8.08 7.77 -13.54
CA TRP A 19 6.96 6.87 -13.81
C TRP A 19 7.26 5.42 -13.44
N THR A 20 8.50 4.98 -13.61
CA THR A 20 8.94 3.65 -13.15
C THR A 20 8.77 3.53 -11.64
N ILE A 21 9.22 4.52 -10.88
CA ILE A 21 9.07 4.53 -9.41
C ILE A 21 7.59 4.59 -9.02
N ALA A 22 6.79 5.45 -9.65
CA ALA A 22 5.36 5.58 -9.36
C ALA A 22 4.62 4.24 -9.59
N ILE A 23 4.89 3.56 -10.71
CA ILE A 23 4.30 2.26 -11.02
C ILE A 23 4.73 1.21 -9.99
N LEU A 24 6.01 1.16 -9.61
CA LEU A 24 6.48 0.23 -8.58
C LEU A 24 5.79 0.47 -7.23
N VAL A 25 5.60 1.73 -6.84
CA VAL A 25 4.89 2.10 -5.61
C VAL A 25 3.42 1.66 -5.67
N ILE A 26 2.73 1.94 -6.79
CA ILE A 26 1.33 1.51 -7.01
C ILE A 26 1.21 -0.01 -6.92
N LEU A 27 2.08 -0.76 -7.60
CA LEU A 27 2.04 -2.22 -7.60
C LEU A 27 2.30 -2.79 -6.20
N THR A 28 3.23 -2.20 -5.46
CA THR A 28 3.52 -2.59 -4.08
C THR A 28 2.30 -2.34 -3.19
N ASN A 29 1.70 -1.14 -3.28
CA ASN A 29 0.50 -0.81 -2.51
C ASN A 29 -0.69 -1.72 -2.87
N MET A 30 -0.86 -2.03 -4.15
CA MET A 30 -1.88 -2.97 -4.63
C MET A 30 -1.69 -4.36 -4.03
N LEU A 31 -0.46 -4.87 -3.98
CA LEU A 31 -0.15 -6.17 -3.37
C LEU A 31 -0.53 -6.20 -1.88
N PHE A 32 -0.13 -5.19 -1.11
CA PHE A 32 -0.44 -5.12 0.33
C PHE A 32 -1.93 -4.95 0.59
N SER A 33 -2.60 -4.09 -0.18
CA SER A 33 -4.05 -3.90 -0.06
C SER A 33 -4.82 -5.19 -0.38
N LEU A 34 -4.40 -5.96 -1.38
CA LEU A 34 -5.03 -7.24 -1.71
C LEU A 34 -4.76 -8.30 -0.65
N ALA A 35 -3.54 -8.38 -0.14
CA ALA A 35 -3.19 -9.30 0.95
C ALA A 35 -4.04 -9.01 2.20
N SER A 36 -4.22 -7.74 2.56
CA SER A 36 -4.99 -7.37 3.74
C SER A 36 -6.50 -7.57 3.56
N VAL A 37 -7.06 -7.32 2.37
CA VAL A 37 -8.45 -7.69 2.04
C VAL A 37 -8.65 -9.20 2.11
N PHE A 38 -7.69 -9.97 1.59
CA PHE A 38 -7.76 -11.42 1.61
C PHE A 38 -7.72 -11.98 3.05
N GLU A 39 -6.86 -11.42 3.91
CA GLU A 39 -6.79 -11.78 5.33
C GLU A 39 -8.11 -11.50 6.06
N ILE A 40 -8.71 -10.32 5.84
CA ILE A 40 -10.04 -9.98 6.37
C ILE A 40 -11.10 -10.97 5.89
N TYR A 41 -11.09 -11.30 4.60
CA TYR A 41 -12.04 -12.26 4.02
C TYR A 41 -11.89 -13.65 4.65
N GLN A 42 -10.66 -14.15 4.78
CA GLN A 42 -10.40 -15.45 5.40
C GLN A 42 -10.91 -15.50 6.85
N ILE A 43 -10.56 -14.50 7.66
CA ILE A 43 -10.97 -14.48 9.07
C ILE A 43 -12.49 -14.32 9.20
N SER A 44 -13.12 -13.53 8.33
CA SER A 44 -14.56 -13.27 8.39
C SER A 44 -15.41 -14.45 7.92
N PHE A 45 -14.98 -15.22 6.92
CA PHE A 45 -15.83 -16.20 6.22
C PHE A 45 -15.37 -17.65 6.30
N THR A 46 -14.12 -17.92 6.68
CA THR A 46 -13.59 -19.30 6.68
C THR A 46 -13.39 -19.92 8.06
N ASP A 47 -13.85 -19.27 9.15
CA ASP A 47 -13.76 -19.78 10.54
C ASP A 47 -12.36 -20.32 10.91
N ILE A 48 -11.31 -19.75 10.33
CA ILE A 48 -9.88 -20.07 10.58
C ILE A 48 -9.44 -19.54 11.97
N GLU A 49 -10.39 -19.28 12.87
CA GLU A 49 -10.17 -18.75 14.22
C GLU A 49 -9.20 -19.59 15.05
N LYS A 50 -9.03 -20.87 14.71
CA LYS A 50 -8.09 -21.79 15.40
C LYS A 50 -6.60 -21.51 15.12
N GLU A 51 -6.27 -20.79 14.05
CA GLU A 51 -4.86 -20.46 13.72
C GLU A 51 -4.39 -19.16 14.36
N TYR A 52 -5.31 -18.33 14.86
CA TYR A 52 -4.99 -17.08 15.53
C TYR A 52 -5.05 -17.24 17.04
N HIS A 53 -3.99 -16.79 17.72
CA HIS A 53 -3.93 -16.80 19.17
C HIS A 53 -4.73 -15.60 19.72
N TRP A 54 -5.93 -15.89 20.23
CA TRP A 54 -6.80 -14.94 20.93
C TRP A 54 -6.58 -15.05 22.44
N GLY A 55 -6.50 -13.94 23.17
CA GLY A 55 -6.34 -13.96 24.63
C GLY A 55 -5.51 -12.81 25.19
N ALA A 56 -5.34 -12.79 26.52
CA ALA A 56 -4.49 -11.85 27.24
C ALA A 56 -3.19 -12.55 27.71
N GLU A 57 -2.04 -11.88 27.49
CA GLU A 57 -0.64 -12.19 27.88
C GLU A 57 0.29 -12.88 26.84
N PRO A 58 1.61 -12.60 26.84
CA PRO A 58 2.31 -11.33 27.06
C PRO A 58 2.95 -10.80 25.76
N PHE A 59 2.54 -11.29 24.59
CA PHE A 59 3.09 -10.85 23.32
C PHE A 59 2.32 -9.64 22.77
N PRO A 60 3.00 -8.65 22.14
CA PRO A 60 2.36 -7.44 21.61
C PRO A 60 1.37 -7.70 20.45
N TRP A 61 1.27 -8.93 19.96
CA TRP A 61 0.40 -9.35 18.85
C TRP A 61 -0.94 -9.97 19.28
N TYR A 62 -1.22 -10.06 20.59
CA TYR A 62 -2.47 -10.64 21.05
C TYR A 62 -3.61 -9.64 20.91
N TYR A 63 -4.64 -10.02 20.16
CA TYR A 63 -5.88 -9.28 20.05
C TYR A 63 -6.92 -9.91 20.98
N GLU A 64 -7.63 -9.05 21.72
CA GLU A 64 -8.61 -9.47 22.73
C GLU A 64 -9.67 -10.42 22.17
N ASN A 65 -10.09 -10.19 20.92
CA ASN A 65 -11.02 -11.05 20.19
C ASN A 65 -10.89 -10.80 18.68
N LYS A 66 -11.53 -11.68 17.89
CA LYS A 66 -11.61 -11.59 16.42
C LYS A 66 -12.10 -10.23 15.92
N MET A 67 -13.09 -9.62 16.58
CA MET A 67 -13.65 -8.35 16.15
C MET A 67 -12.64 -7.21 16.29
N THR A 68 -11.84 -7.21 17.37
CA THR A 68 -10.76 -6.24 17.59
C THR A 68 -9.69 -6.36 16.50
N TYR A 69 -9.29 -7.58 16.16
CA TYR A 69 -8.35 -7.83 15.06
C TYR A 69 -8.90 -7.39 13.71
N LEU A 70 -10.13 -7.80 13.36
CA LEU A 70 -10.76 -7.41 12.10
C LEU A 70 -10.92 -5.89 11.98
N THR A 71 -11.23 -5.21 13.08
CA THR A 71 -11.33 -3.74 13.10
C THR A 71 -9.97 -3.09 12.87
N TYR A 72 -8.92 -3.62 13.52
CA TYR A 72 -7.55 -3.14 13.37
C TYR A 72 -7.03 -3.35 11.93
N THR A 73 -7.04 -4.58 11.44
CA THR A 73 -6.62 -4.94 10.07
C THR A 73 -7.50 -4.28 9.02
N GLY A 74 -8.80 -4.14 9.29
CA GLY A 74 -9.74 -3.39 8.47
C GLY A 74 -9.40 -1.91 8.34
N SER A 75 -9.02 -1.26 9.44
CA SER A 75 -8.63 0.15 9.44
C SER A 75 -7.38 0.36 8.58
N TRP A 76 -6.36 -0.48 8.74
CA TRP A 76 -5.17 -0.44 7.89
C TRP A 76 -5.49 -0.68 6.42
N THR A 77 -6.34 -1.67 6.13
CA THR A 77 -6.78 -1.98 4.77
C THR A 77 -7.46 -0.79 4.11
N ILE A 78 -8.35 -0.10 4.82
CA ILE A 78 -9.03 1.10 4.30
C ILE A 78 -8.01 2.21 4.01
N LEU A 79 -7.01 2.41 4.87
CA LEU A 79 -5.96 3.41 4.65
C LEU A 79 -5.10 3.08 3.43
N PHE A 80 -4.70 1.83 3.25
CA PHE A 80 -3.94 1.39 2.06
C PHE A 80 -4.77 1.50 0.78
N LEU A 81 -6.01 1.04 0.78
CA LEU A 81 -6.92 1.20 -0.36
C LEU A 81 -7.17 2.67 -0.73
N THR A 82 -7.30 3.54 0.28
CA THR A 82 -7.49 4.98 0.06
C THR A 82 -6.26 5.61 -0.58
N THR A 83 -5.06 5.27 -0.09
CA THR A 83 -3.82 5.76 -0.71
C THR A 83 -3.61 5.22 -2.11
N LEU A 84 -3.95 3.95 -2.35
CA LEU A 84 -3.91 3.34 -3.68
C LEU A 84 -4.86 4.05 -4.65
N PHE A 85 -6.09 4.34 -4.20
CA PHE A 85 -7.05 5.11 -4.98
C PHE A 85 -6.49 6.47 -5.38
N PHE A 86 -5.87 7.20 -4.44
CA PHE A 86 -5.27 8.50 -4.73
C PHE A 86 -4.08 8.40 -5.69
N GLN A 87 -3.20 7.42 -5.53
CA GLN A 87 -2.08 7.18 -6.46
C GLN A 87 -2.59 6.90 -7.87
N VAL A 88 -3.49 5.92 -8.03
CA VAL A 88 -4.05 5.63 -9.35
C VAL A 88 -4.77 6.85 -9.94
N TYR A 89 -5.53 7.59 -9.14
CA TYR A 89 -6.21 8.79 -9.58
C TYR A 89 -5.26 9.90 -10.03
N PHE A 90 -4.19 10.19 -9.28
CA PHE A 90 -3.24 11.25 -9.62
C PHE A 90 -2.30 10.86 -10.77
N ALA A 91 -1.92 9.59 -10.86
CA ALA A 91 -1.25 9.02 -12.02
C ALA A 91 -2.08 9.21 -13.31
N LEU A 92 -3.38 8.87 -13.27
CA LEU A 92 -4.29 9.06 -14.42
C LEU A 92 -4.51 10.54 -14.79
N LYS A 93 -4.37 11.44 -13.81
CA LYS A 93 -4.49 12.90 -14.02
C LYS A 93 -3.16 13.57 -14.38
N ASP A 94 -2.08 12.81 -14.57
CA ASP A 94 -0.71 13.29 -14.83
C ASP A 94 -0.26 14.37 -13.81
N ASN A 95 -0.73 14.25 -12.56
CA ASN A 95 -0.39 15.20 -11.49
C ASN A 95 0.79 14.67 -10.68
N LYS A 96 1.99 14.80 -11.23
CA LYS A 96 3.24 14.26 -10.65
C LYS A 96 3.47 14.67 -9.19
N THR A 97 3.12 15.90 -8.82
CA THR A 97 3.30 16.39 -7.44
C THR A 97 2.37 15.67 -6.46
N LYS A 98 1.09 15.53 -6.80
CA LYS A 98 0.13 14.83 -5.95
C LYS A 98 0.37 13.32 -5.94
N GLU A 99 0.82 12.77 -7.05
CA GLU A 99 1.27 11.38 -7.15
C GLU A 99 2.41 11.11 -6.16
N LEU A 100 3.43 11.96 -6.18
CA LEU A 100 4.55 11.86 -5.24
C LEU A 100 4.08 11.95 -3.78
N TYR A 101 3.19 12.88 -3.45
CA TYR A 101 2.64 12.99 -2.09
C TYR A 101 1.85 11.76 -1.67
N SER A 102 1.06 11.18 -2.58
CA SER A 102 0.34 9.94 -2.29
C SER A 102 1.26 8.72 -2.17
N GLY A 103 2.37 8.69 -2.92
CA GLY A 103 3.45 7.73 -2.78
C GLY A 103 4.15 7.83 -1.43
N LEU A 104 4.53 9.04 -1.02
CA LEU A 104 5.14 9.30 0.28
C LEU A 104 4.19 8.98 1.44
N LEU A 105 2.91 9.29 1.30
CA LEU A 105 1.89 8.93 2.29
C LEU A 105 1.78 7.42 2.47
N PHE A 106 1.78 6.65 1.37
CA PHE A 106 1.82 5.20 1.44
C PHE A 106 3.07 4.68 2.17
N ILE A 107 4.25 5.20 1.84
CA ILE A 107 5.51 4.81 2.51
C ILE A 107 5.43 5.11 4.01
N LEU A 108 4.90 6.28 4.39
CA LEU A 108 4.74 6.67 5.78
C LEU A 108 3.78 5.71 6.51
N LEU A 109 2.61 5.44 5.95
CA LEU A 109 1.64 4.52 6.53
C LEU A 109 2.22 3.11 6.67
N PHE A 110 2.94 2.64 5.66
CA PHE A 110 3.61 1.35 5.68
C PHE A 110 4.67 1.28 6.78
N ALA A 111 5.52 2.31 6.90
CA ALA A 111 6.52 2.39 7.96
C ALA A 111 5.88 2.43 9.36
N THR A 112 4.81 3.19 9.55
CA THR A 112 4.06 3.21 10.81
C THR A 112 3.47 1.85 11.14
N MET A 113 2.88 1.17 10.15
CA MET A 113 2.33 -0.19 10.30
C MET A 113 3.42 -1.18 10.71
N LEU A 114 4.63 -1.09 10.15
CA LEU A 114 5.77 -1.92 10.57
C LEU A 114 6.29 -1.59 11.97
N ILE A 115 6.27 -0.33 12.40
CA ILE A 115 6.70 0.04 13.76
C ILE A 115 5.70 -0.45 14.80
N VAL A 116 4.40 -0.34 14.50
CA VAL A 116 3.33 -0.77 15.42
C VAL A 116 3.22 -2.29 15.48
N ASN A 117 3.44 -3.00 14.37
CA ASN A 117 3.33 -4.46 14.29
C ASN A 117 4.68 -5.21 14.25
N GLY A 118 5.81 -4.51 14.35
CA GLY A 118 7.15 -5.10 14.31
C GLY A 118 7.63 -5.46 15.71
N PRO A 119 8.42 -6.55 15.87
CA PRO A 119 8.90 -7.01 17.17
C PRO A 119 9.51 -5.88 17.98
N ILE A 120 8.88 -5.61 19.13
CA ILE A 120 9.48 -4.81 20.20
C ILE A 120 10.46 -5.75 20.89
N ASP A 121 11.72 -5.69 20.46
CA ASP A 121 12.83 -6.20 21.27
C ASP A 121 12.98 -5.37 22.55
#